data_AF-A0A2E5XW94-F1
#
_entry.id   AF-A0A2E5XW94-F1
#
_cell.length_a   1.000
_cell.length_b   1.000
_cell.length_c   1.000
_cell.angle_alpha   90.00
_cell.angle_beta   90.00
_cell.angle_gamma   90.00
#
_symmetry.space_group_name_H-M   'P 1'
#
loop_
_entity.id
_entity.type
_entity.pdbx_description
1 polymer ?
#
loop_
_entity_poly.entity_id
_entity_poly.type
_entity_poly.pdbx_seq_one_letter_code
_entity_poly.pdbx_strand_id
1 'polypeptide(L)'
;MVKRFVYLLPTFFLICSELYSQEYCPAENLVAIPGDSQVILEWNEPGNPFNVAFTIEITTDTWPGETSASLIYLDTGEEIWSIAEGYFTAADVTETWEFELEHGQYIFTIYDSWGDGQYDPGGYTLTLDGEVLESSYGWEGTEESIEFSTQTRNYYIYNTTFTDPLPYLKGTFISQHFLDNWPTNDRILTYQGQLNESRDVPEECGAFQYYSIQIDGQEIGQTEGTTFTHTSLVNGNSYCYTVVVEYEGT
;
A
#
# COMPACT_ATOMS: atom_id res chain seq x y z
N MET A 1 48.57 -28.77 16.27
CA MET A 1 47.50 -28.46 15.29
C MET A 1 46.18 -28.47 16.05
N VAL A 2 45.76 -27.32 16.58
CA VAL A 2 44.56 -27.21 17.43
C VAL A 2 43.39 -26.87 16.52
N LYS A 3 42.45 -27.80 16.34
CA LYS A 3 41.19 -27.54 15.62
C LYS A 3 40.31 -26.67 16.54
N ARG A 4 40.09 -25.41 16.16
CA ARG A 4 39.06 -24.56 16.76
C ARG A 4 37.73 -24.92 16.12
N PHE A 5 36.80 -25.42 16.91
CA PHE A 5 35.40 -25.53 16.51
C PHE A 5 34.74 -24.16 16.72
N VAL A 6 34.21 -23.60 15.64
CA VAL A 6 33.34 -22.42 15.69
C VAL A 6 31.91 -22.95 15.70
N TYR A 7 31.21 -22.77 16.81
CA TYR A 7 29.77 -23.01 16.87
C TYR A 7 29.07 -21.70 16.48
N LEU A 8 28.41 -21.70 15.33
CA LEU A 8 27.39 -20.70 15.00
C LEU A 8 26.16 -21.02 15.83
N LEU A 9 25.91 -20.21 16.87
CA LEU A 9 24.63 -20.24 17.58
C LEU A 9 23.56 -19.71 16.61
N PRO A 10 22.44 -20.44 16.43
CA PRO A 10 21.33 -19.93 15.64
C PRO A 10 20.74 -18.71 16.35
N THR A 11 20.57 -17.62 15.61
CA THR A 11 19.86 -16.41 16.04
C THR A 11 18.46 -16.82 16.45
N PHE A 12 18.22 -16.89 17.76
CA PHE A 12 16.91 -17.14 18.32
C PHE A 12 16.15 -15.82 18.25
N PHE A 13 15.27 -15.67 17.26
CA PHE A 13 14.26 -14.61 17.26
C PHE A 13 13.32 -14.92 18.43
N LEU A 14 13.54 -14.24 19.56
CA LEU A 14 12.60 -14.25 20.68
C LEU A 14 11.46 -13.29 20.30
N ILE A 15 10.32 -13.87 19.95
CA ILE A 15 9.04 -13.16 19.87
C ILE A 15 8.59 -12.98 21.32
N CYS A 16 8.69 -11.76 21.84
CA CYS A 16 8.09 -11.40 23.11
C CYS A 16 6.60 -11.13 22.87
N SER A 17 5.74 -12.13 23.09
CA SER A 17 4.29 -11.96 23.04
C SER A 17 3.71 -11.98 24.45
N GLU A 18 3.58 -10.81 25.06
CA GLU A 18 2.58 -10.57 26.09
C GLU A 18 1.38 -9.88 25.42
N LEU A 19 0.25 -10.59 25.35
CA LEU A 19 -1.00 -10.07 24.78
C LEU A 19 -1.67 -9.14 25.78
N TYR A 20 -1.40 -7.84 25.68
CA TYR A 20 -2.28 -6.81 26.23
C TYR A 20 -3.21 -6.34 25.12
N SER A 21 -4.52 -6.38 25.38
CA SER A 21 -5.53 -5.82 24.47
C SER A 21 -5.40 -4.30 24.51
N GLN A 22 -4.64 -3.74 23.58
CA GLN A 22 -4.88 -2.40 23.05
C GLN A 22 -5.76 -2.62 21.83
N GLU A 23 -7.07 -2.55 22.03
CA GLU A 23 -8.04 -2.97 21.01
C GLU A 23 -8.24 -1.90 19.92
N TYR A 24 -7.71 -0.68 20.08
CA TYR A 24 -7.91 0.43 19.14
C TYR A 24 -6.63 1.25 18.93
N CYS A 25 -6.26 1.43 17.66
CA CYS A 25 -5.25 2.38 17.18
C CYS A 25 -3.86 2.27 17.86
N PRO A 26 -3.24 1.06 17.89
CA PRO A 26 -1.91 0.89 18.45
C PRO A 26 -0.83 1.53 17.56
N ALA A 27 0.33 1.83 18.13
CA ALA A 27 1.50 2.22 17.36
C ALA A 27 1.93 1.08 16.43
N GLU A 28 2.32 1.41 15.20
CA GLU A 28 2.64 0.42 14.16
C GLU A 28 4.15 0.31 13.91
N ASN A 29 4.60 -0.82 13.37
CA ASN A 29 5.97 -1.02 12.88
C ASN A 29 7.07 -0.63 13.89
N LEU A 30 6.90 -0.99 15.16
CA LEU A 30 7.93 -0.74 16.18
C LEU A 30 9.25 -1.45 15.82
N VAL A 31 10.30 -0.67 15.66
CA VAL A 31 11.67 -1.12 15.44
C VAL A 31 12.54 -0.72 16.62
N ALA A 32 13.43 -1.62 17.05
CA ALA A 32 14.43 -1.38 18.09
C ALA A 32 15.85 -1.48 17.51
N ILE A 33 16.59 -0.38 17.57
CA ILE A 33 17.96 -0.27 17.05
C ILE A 33 18.94 -0.31 18.23
N PRO A 34 19.81 -1.33 18.32
CA PRO A 34 20.74 -1.47 19.44
C PRO A 34 21.91 -0.49 19.35
N GLY A 35 22.34 0.03 20.49
CA GLY A 35 23.54 0.87 20.65
C GLY A 35 24.35 0.50 21.90
N ASP A 36 25.44 1.24 22.15
CA ASP A 36 26.26 1.03 23.35
C ASP A 36 25.54 1.56 24.59
N SER A 37 25.12 0.66 25.49
CA SER A 37 24.31 0.98 26.66
C SER A 37 22.99 1.73 26.36
N GLN A 38 22.45 1.55 25.15
CA GLN A 38 21.19 2.17 24.74
C GLN A 38 20.43 1.36 23.69
N VAL A 39 19.14 1.64 23.54
CA VAL A 39 18.30 1.21 22.43
C VAL A 39 17.50 2.42 21.93
N ILE A 40 17.49 2.64 20.62
CA ILE A 40 16.65 3.64 19.96
C ILE A 40 15.41 2.91 19.45
N LEU A 41 14.24 3.41 19.79
CA LEU A 41 12.94 2.92 19.33
C LEU A 41 12.38 3.91 18.32
N GLU A 42 11.87 3.38 17.22
CA GLU A 42 11.18 4.12 16.17
C GLU A 42 9.90 3.34 15.82
N TRP A 43 8.79 4.03 15.63
CA TRP A 43 7.52 3.43 15.22
C TRP A 43 6.78 4.37 14.27
N ASN A 44 5.72 3.88 13.65
CA ASN A 44 4.79 4.70 12.89
C ASN A 44 3.62 5.12 13.79
N GLU A 45 3.08 6.31 13.54
CA GLU A 45 1.81 6.72 14.15
C GLU A 45 0.73 5.66 13.86
N PRO A 46 -0.25 5.49 14.77
CA PRO A 46 -1.35 4.57 14.58
C PRO A 46 -1.99 4.74 13.21
N GLY A 47 -2.05 3.65 12.45
CA GLY A 47 -2.96 3.60 11.31
C GLY A 47 -4.39 3.71 11.81
N ASN A 48 -5.28 4.14 10.91
CA ASN A 48 -6.70 3.90 11.10
C ASN A 48 -6.88 2.38 11.36
N PRO A 49 -7.37 1.92 12.52
CA PRO A 49 -7.48 0.48 12.80
C PRO A 49 -8.56 -0.20 11.96
N PHE A 50 -9.33 0.58 11.21
CA PHE A 50 -10.34 0.12 10.28
C PHE A 50 -9.77 -0.03 8.87
N ASN A 51 -10.67 -0.40 7.97
CA ASN A 51 -10.42 -0.37 6.55
C ASN A 51 -10.11 1.07 6.09
N VAL A 52 -9.33 1.20 5.03
CA VAL A 52 -8.98 2.45 4.37
C VAL A 52 -9.95 2.66 3.21
N ALA A 53 -10.64 3.80 3.21
CA ALA A 53 -11.53 4.17 2.13
C ALA A 53 -10.73 4.35 0.83
N PHE A 54 -11.14 3.65 -0.21
CA PHE A 54 -10.54 3.74 -1.54
C PHE A 54 -11.63 3.93 -2.59
N THR A 55 -11.43 4.89 -3.49
CA THR A 55 -12.37 5.20 -4.55
C THR A 55 -11.67 5.07 -5.90
N ILE A 56 -12.29 4.32 -6.80
CA ILE A 56 -11.94 4.26 -8.22
C ILE A 56 -13.01 5.03 -8.98
N GLU A 57 -12.61 6.02 -9.76
CA GLU A 57 -13.46 6.68 -10.75
C GLU A 57 -12.85 6.43 -12.13
N ILE A 58 -13.64 5.94 -13.08
CA ILE A 58 -13.20 5.76 -14.47
C ILE A 58 -14.17 6.52 -15.37
N THR A 59 -13.63 7.36 -16.25
CA THR A 59 -14.35 8.03 -17.33
C THR A 59 -13.95 7.39 -18.64
N THR A 60 -14.91 7.02 -19.49
CA THR A 60 -14.62 6.39 -20.78
C THR A 60 -14.37 7.40 -21.89
N ASP A 61 -13.52 7.02 -22.85
CA ASP A 61 -13.29 7.76 -24.07
C ASP A 61 -14.31 7.38 -25.18
N THR A 62 -13.98 7.68 -26.45
CA THR A 62 -14.82 7.33 -27.61
C THR A 62 -14.90 5.84 -27.93
N TRP A 63 -14.05 4.99 -27.34
CA TRP A 63 -13.98 3.54 -27.53
C TRP A 63 -14.13 2.78 -26.21
N PRO A 64 -15.26 2.95 -25.51
CA PRO A 64 -15.44 2.46 -24.13
C PRO A 64 -15.30 0.94 -23.97
N GLY A 65 -15.63 0.18 -25.03
CA GLY A 65 -15.65 -1.28 -24.97
C GLY A 65 -14.27 -1.92 -24.79
N GLU A 66 -13.20 -1.15 -24.99
CA GLU A 66 -11.80 -1.59 -24.91
C GLU A 66 -11.28 -1.55 -23.47
N THR A 67 -11.94 -0.76 -22.62
CA THR A 67 -11.55 -0.55 -21.22
C THR A 67 -11.97 -1.72 -20.34
N SER A 68 -11.01 -2.23 -19.58
CA SER A 68 -11.22 -3.13 -18.44
C SER A 68 -10.30 -2.74 -17.28
N ALA A 69 -10.55 -3.23 -16.08
CA ALA A 69 -9.76 -2.86 -14.91
C ALA A 69 -9.86 -3.90 -13.80
N SER A 70 -8.89 -3.91 -12.90
CA SER A 70 -8.85 -4.77 -11.72
C SER A 70 -8.20 -4.09 -10.53
N LEU A 71 -8.56 -4.55 -9.33
CA LEU A 71 -7.92 -4.23 -8.06
C LEU A 71 -7.57 -5.54 -7.36
N ILE A 72 -6.27 -5.74 -7.08
CA ILE A 72 -5.74 -6.96 -6.48
C ILE A 72 -5.04 -6.62 -5.17
N TYR A 73 -5.31 -7.42 -4.14
CA TYR A 73 -4.57 -7.40 -2.89
C TYR A 73 -3.28 -8.20 -3.03
N LEU A 74 -2.13 -7.53 -3.05
CA LEU A 74 -0.84 -8.13 -3.41
C LEU A 74 -0.34 -9.12 -2.35
N ASP A 75 -0.69 -8.93 -1.09
CA ASP A 75 -0.20 -9.78 0.01
C ASP A 75 -0.75 -11.22 -0.09
N THR A 76 -1.94 -11.40 -0.66
CA THR A 76 -2.59 -12.70 -0.85
C THR A 76 -2.76 -13.10 -2.32
N GLY A 77 -2.71 -12.15 -3.25
CA GLY A 77 -3.09 -12.31 -4.65
C GLY A 77 -4.61 -12.35 -4.88
N GLU A 78 -5.42 -11.92 -3.92
CA GLU A 78 -6.87 -11.89 -4.03
C GLU A 78 -7.34 -10.77 -4.96
N GLU A 79 -8.22 -11.10 -5.91
CA GLU A 79 -8.93 -10.10 -6.72
C GLU A 79 -10.08 -9.51 -5.89
N ILE A 80 -9.93 -8.25 -5.51
CA ILE A 80 -10.94 -7.50 -4.74
C ILE A 80 -12.08 -7.04 -5.66
N TRP A 81 -11.73 -6.63 -6.87
CA TRP A 81 -12.67 -6.10 -7.84
C TRP A 81 -12.11 -6.20 -9.26
N SER A 82 -13.00 -6.39 -10.24
CA SER A 82 -12.68 -6.30 -11.65
C SER A 82 -13.90 -5.91 -12.49
N ILE A 83 -13.62 -5.29 -13.64
CA ILE A 83 -14.55 -5.12 -14.76
C ILE A 83 -13.90 -5.72 -16.00
N ALA A 84 -14.68 -6.48 -16.78
CA ALA A 84 -14.20 -7.15 -17.99
C ALA A 84 -14.32 -6.26 -19.23
N GLU A 85 -13.58 -6.58 -20.30
CA GLU A 85 -13.72 -5.93 -21.60
C GLU A 85 -15.19 -5.97 -22.07
N GLY A 86 -15.66 -4.87 -22.67
CA GLY A 86 -17.03 -4.71 -23.10
C GLY A 86 -18.03 -4.40 -21.98
N TYR A 87 -17.57 -4.19 -20.73
CA TYR A 87 -18.41 -3.71 -19.63
C TYR A 87 -19.02 -2.35 -19.97
N PHE A 88 -18.20 -1.39 -20.39
CA PHE A 88 -18.68 -0.08 -20.83
C PHE A 88 -19.21 -0.15 -22.25
N THR A 89 -20.40 0.40 -22.44
CA THR A 89 -21.10 0.39 -23.75
C THR A 89 -21.39 1.80 -24.29
N ALA A 90 -21.04 2.83 -23.51
CA ALA A 90 -21.24 4.23 -23.84
C ALA A 90 -19.94 5.01 -23.62
N ALA A 91 -19.68 5.96 -24.52
CA ALA A 91 -18.56 6.89 -24.43
C ALA A 91 -18.92 8.06 -23.51
N ASP A 92 -17.91 8.73 -22.94
CA ASP A 92 -18.07 9.92 -22.07
C ASP A 92 -19.03 9.64 -20.90
N VAL A 93 -18.84 8.48 -20.26
CA VAL A 93 -19.52 8.12 -19.02
C VAL A 93 -18.52 7.91 -17.92
N THR A 94 -18.86 8.41 -16.74
CA THR A 94 -18.07 8.23 -15.52
C THR A 94 -18.80 7.25 -14.60
N GLU A 95 -18.08 6.25 -14.13
CA GLU A 95 -18.55 5.34 -13.09
C GLU A 95 -17.57 5.33 -11.91
N THR A 96 -18.11 5.09 -10.71
CA THR A 96 -17.39 5.21 -9.44
C THR A 96 -17.63 3.96 -8.59
N TRP A 97 -16.56 3.44 -7.99
CA TRP A 97 -16.59 2.33 -7.04
C TRP A 97 -15.90 2.73 -5.75
N GLU A 98 -16.52 2.42 -4.62
CA GLU A 98 -16.03 2.72 -3.28
C GLU A 98 -15.75 1.41 -2.54
N PHE A 99 -14.59 1.36 -1.89
CA PHE A 99 -14.10 0.19 -1.17
C PHE A 99 -13.63 0.58 0.22
N GLU A 100 -13.75 -0.37 1.12
CA GLU A 100 -13.15 -0.34 2.44
C GLU A 100 -12.04 -1.40 2.44
N LEU A 101 -10.79 -0.98 2.18
CA LEU A 101 -9.65 -1.88 2.03
C LEU A 101 -8.98 -2.20 3.36
N GLU A 102 -8.61 -3.45 3.61
CA GLU A 102 -7.73 -3.77 4.72
C GLU A 102 -6.35 -3.10 4.55
N HIS A 103 -5.56 -3.05 5.62
CA HIS A 103 -4.21 -2.53 5.50
C HIS A 103 -3.29 -3.48 4.77
N GLY A 104 -2.60 -2.99 3.74
CA GLY A 104 -1.57 -3.74 3.04
C GLY A 104 -1.19 -3.14 1.69
N GLN A 105 -0.76 -3.99 0.76
CA GLN A 105 -0.33 -3.58 -0.57
C GLN A 105 -1.34 -3.97 -1.64
N TYR A 106 -1.64 -3.04 -2.54
CA TYR A 106 -2.61 -3.23 -3.60
C TYR A 106 -2.03 -2.84 -4.95
N ILE A 107 -2.59 -3.42 -6.01
CA ILE A 107 -2.36 -2.97 -7.37
C ILE A 107 -3.71 -2.74 -8.05
N PHE A 108 -3.94 -1.50 -8.49
CA PHE A 108 -4.97 -1.18 -9.46
C PHE A 108 -4.35 -1.29 -10.86
N THR A 109 -5.04 -1.92 -11.80
CA THR A 109 -4.63 -1.91 -13.21
C THR A 109 -5.82 -1.56 -14.08
N ILE A 110 -5.65 -0.62 -15.00
CA ILE A 110 -6.58 -0.34 -16.07
C ILE A 110 -5.97 -0.80 -17.39
N TYR A 111 -6.79 -1.40 -18.25
CA TYR A 111 -6.38 -2.03 -19.50
C TYR A 111 -7.14 -1.43 -20.67
N ASP A 112 -6.48 -1.37 -21.81
CA ASP A 112 -7.02 -1.02 -23.11
C ASP A 112 -6.64 -2.10 -24.13
N SER A 113 -7.65 -2.79 -24.67
CA SER A 113 -7.43 -3.95 -25.53
C SER A 113 -6.80 -3.61 -26.89
N TRP A 114 -6.79 -2.34 -27.29
CA TRP A 114 -6.19 -1.86 -28.55
C TRP A 114 -4.81 -1.24 -28.38
N GLY A 115 -4.41 -0.97 -27.13
CA GLY A 115 -3.08 -0.54 -26.77
C GLY A 115 -2.77 0.89 -27.12
N ASP A 116 -3.77 1.67 -27.56
CA ASP A 116 -3.65 3.11 -27.76
C ASP A 116 -4.07 3.90 -26.52
N GLY A 117 -4.52 3.22 -25.47
CA GLY A 117 -4.92 3.79 -24.19
C GLY A 117 -6.23 4.56 -24.29
N GLN A 118 -6.46 5.47 -23.35
CA GLN A 118 -7.64 6.32 -23.36
C GLN A 118 -7.28 7.76 -23.72
N TYR A 119 -8.24 8.50 -24.29
CA TYR A 119 -8.07 9.90 -24.67
C TYR A 119 -9.18 10.75 -24.05
N ASP A 120 -8.91 12.04 -23.82
CA ASP A 120 -9.90 13.00 -23.29
C ASP A 120 -11.30 12.83 -23.94
N PRO A 121 -12.37 12.65 -23.13
CA PRO A 121 -12.42 12.82 -21.67
C PRO A 121 -12.02 11.58 -20.85
N GLY A 122 -11.62 10.50 -21.51
CA GLY A 122 -11.30 9.21 -20.89
C GLY A 122 -10.09 9.23 -19.97
N GLY A 123 -10.16 8.44 -18.90
CA GLY A 123 -9.18 8.43 -17.83
C GLY A 123 -9.70 7.83 -16.54
N TYR A 124 -8.93 7.99 -15.47
CA TYR A 124 -9.33 7.55 -14.14
C TYR A 124 -8.82 8.49 -13.05
N THR A 125 -9.49 8.45 -11.89
CA THR A 125 -9.05 9.06 -10.63
C THR A 125 -9.08 8.01 -9.54
N LEU A 126 -7.97 7.86 -8.82
CA LEU A 126 -7.88 7.02 -7.62
C LEU A 126 -7.77 7.92 -6.40
N THR A 127 -8.60 7.68 -5.39
CA THR A 127 -8.59 8.41 -4.12
C THR A 127 -8.38 7.43 -2.98
N LEU A 128 -7.42 7.71 -2.10
CA LEU A 128 -7.10 6.92 -0.92
C LEU A 128 -7.26 7.80 0.33
N ASP A 129 -8.22 7.45 1.16
CA ASP A 129 -8.55 8.17 2.40
C ASP A 129 -8.89 9.66 2.15
N GLY A 130 -9.71 9.91 1.11
CA GLY A 130 -10.11 11.26 0.70
C GLY A 130 -9.04 12.08 -0.02
N GLU A 131 -7.79 11.62 -0.09
CA GLU A 131 -6.73 12.25 -0.87
C GLU A 131 -6.54 11.58 -2.23
N VAL A 132 -6.42 12.38 -3.29
CA VAL A 132 -6.17 11.86 -4.64
C VAL A 132 -4.79 11.20 -4.68
N LEU A 133 -4.78 9.90 -4.93
CA LEU A 133 -3.58 9.09 -5.12
C LEU A 133 -2.99 9.34 -6.51
N GLU A 134 -3.84 9.28 -7.54
CA GLU A 134 -3.45 9.49 -8.93
C GLU A 134 -4.65 9.93 -9.78
N SER A 135 -4.40 10.74 -10.81
CA SER A 135 -5.40 11.08 -11.83
C SER A 135 -4.75 11.16 -13.20
N SER A 136 -5.24 10.33 -14.11
CA SER A 136 -4.71 10.24 -15.47
C SER A 136 -5.84 10.47 -16.47
N TYR A 137 -5.79 11.61 -17.17
CA TYR A 137 -6.72 11.96 -18.26
C TYR A 137 -5.95 11.90 -19.57
N GLY A 138 -6.11 10.80 -20.29
CA GLY A 138 -5.35 10.55 -21.51
C GLY A 138 -4.04 9.77 -21.28
N TRP A 139 -4.13 8.49 -20.90
CA TRP A 139 -2.98 7.59 -20.80
C TRP A 139 -2.81 6.78 -22.08
N GLU A 140 -1.57 6.41 -22.41
CA GLU A 140 -1.25 5.63 -23.61
C GLU A 140 -0.82 4.20 -23.25
N GLY A 141 -1.02 3.25 -24.16
CA GLY A 141 -0.56 1.88 -23.99
C GLY A 141 -1.70 0.89 -23.75
N THR A 142 -1.33 -0.33 -23.38
CA THR A 142 -2.26 -1.44 -23.20
C THR A 142 -2.72 -1.58 -21.77
N GLU A 143 -1.91 -1.11 -20.83
CA GLU A 143 -2.24 -1.10 -19.41
C GLU A 143 -1.44 -0.02 -18.68
N GLU A 144 -2.07 0.53 -17.65
CA GLU A 144 -1.44 1.36 -16.63
C GLU A 144 -1.74 0.75 -15.26
N SER A 145 -0.69 0.52 -14.46
CA SER A 145 -0.81 -0.10 -13.14
C SER A 145 -0.30 0.83 -12.05
N ILE A 146 -1.02 0.88 -10.93
CA ILE A 146 -0.69 1.66 -9.75
C ILE A 146 -0.57 0.70 -8.58
N GLU A 147 0.67 0.43 -8.18
CA GLU A 147 0.97 -0.28 -6.94
C GLU A 147 1.00 0.72 -5.80
N PHE A 148 0.21 0.52 -4.75
CA PHE A 148 0.15 1.43 -3.61
C PHE A 148 0.05 0.70 -2.28
N SER A 149 0.56 1.35 -1.23
CA SER A 149 0.46 0.88 0.14
C SER A 149 -0.54 1.73 0.90
N THR A 150 -1.55 1.10 1.51
CA THR A 150 -2.47 1.83 2.40
C THR A 150 -1.75 2.33 3.65
N GLN A 151 -0.69 1.62 4.09
CA GLN A 151 0.11 1.88 5.28
C GLN A 151 1.13 3.01 5.07
N THR A 152 2.07 2.82 4.15
CA THR A 152 3.16 3.79 3.93
C THR A 152 2.77 4.93 2.99
N ARG A 153 1.61 4.80 2.32
CA ARG A 153 1.08 5.74 1.32
C ARG A 153 2.02 6.00 0.14
N ASN A 154 3.04 5.16 -0.03
CA ASN A 154 3.88 5.11 -1.23
C ASN A 154 3.10 4.50 -2.39
N TYR A 155 3.35 5.00 -3.59
CA TYR A 155 2.78 4.47 -4.81
C TYR A 155 3.74 4.54 -6.00
N TYR A 156 3.54 3.61 -6.93
CA TYR A 156 4.37 3.42 -8.12
C TYR A 156 3.45 3.22 -9.32
N ILE A 157 3.68 4.01 -10.37
CA ILE A 157 2.93 3.94 -11.61
C ILE A 157 3.78 3.25 -12.65
N TYR A 158 3.19 2.27 -13.31
CA TYR A 158 3.80 1.52 -14.36
C TYR A 158 2.98 1.57 -15.63
N ASN A 159 3.67 1.54 -16.77
CA ASN A 159 3.06 1.48 -18.08
C ASN A 159 3.56 0.28 -18.88
N THR A 160 2.66 -0.33 -19.64
CA THR A 160 2.95 -1.34 -20.64
C THR A 160 2.22 -0.99 -21.94
N THR A 161 2.86 -1.27 -23.07
CA THR A 161 2.36 -1.00 -24.42
C THR A 161 2.72 -2.14 -25.37
N PHE A 162 2.04 -2.21 -26.50
CA PHE A 162 2.42 -3.14 -27.56
C PHE A 162 3.75 -2.71 -28.21
N THR A 163 4.64 -3.67 -28.42
CA THR A 163 5.91 -3.42 -29.13
C THR A 163 5.74 -3.33 -30.64
N ASP A 164 4.66 -3.91 -31.16
CA ASP A 164 4.24 -3.83 -32.56
C ASP A 164 2.76 -3.42 -32.64
N PRO A 165 2.35 -2.61 -33.64
CA PRO A 165 0.95 -2.24 -33.81
C PRO A 165 0.09 -3.47 -34.13
N LEU A 166 -1.14 -3.50 -33.62
CA LEU A 166 -2.08 -4.57 -33.96
C LEU A 166 -2.29 -4.64 -35.49
N PRO A 167 -2.28 -5.85 -36.09
CA PRO A 167 -2.39 -6.01 -37.54
C PRO A 167 -3.82 -5.85 -38.08
N TYR A 168 -4.74 -5.35 -37.25
CA TYR A 168 -6.16 -5.21 -37.55
C TYR A 168 -6.60 -3.75 -37.43
N LEU A 169 -7.69 -3.40 -38.12
CA LEU A 169 -8.29 -2.07 -38.00
C LEU A 169 -9.05 -1.95 -36.67
N LYS A 170 -8.95 -0.79 -36.01
CA LYS A 170 -9.68 -0.47 -34.77
C LYS A 170 -11.17 -0.81 -34.89
N GLY A 171 -11.72 -1.47 -33.87
CA GLY A 171 -13.09 -2.01 -33.84
C GLY A 171 -13.27 -3.41 -34.46
N THR A 172 -12.20 -4.07 -34.93
CA THR A 172 -12.27 -5.48 -35.32
C THR A 172 -12.37 -6.36 -34.08
N PHE A 173 -13.27 -7.34 -34.03
CA PHE A 173 -13.25 -8.30 -32.92
C PHE A 173 -11.93 -9.08 -32.91
N ILE A 174 -11.14 -8.89 -31.86
CA ILE A 174 -9.91 -9.64 -31.60
C ILE A 174 -10.18 -10.52 -30.39
N SER A 175 -9.84 -11.81 -30.49
CA SER A 175 -9.99 -12.72 -29.35
C SER A 175 -9.00 -12.37 -28.24
N GLN A 176 -9.44 -12.43 -26.97
CA GLN A 176 -8.56 -12.24 -25.81
C GLN A 176 -7.27 -13.06 -25.89
N HIS A 177 -7.35 -14.34 -26.28
CA HIS A 177 -6.18 -15.20 -26.45
C HIS A 177 -5.13 -14.62 -27.43
N PHE A 178 -5.54 -13.87 -28.45
CA PHE A 178 -4.59 -13.20 -29.34
C PHE A 178 -3.88 -12.05 -28.63
N LEU A 179 -4.65 -11.21 -27.92
CA LEU A 179 -4.12 -10.06 -27.18
C LEU A 179 -3.17 -10.49 -26.06
N ASP A 180 -3.54 -11.51 -25.29
CA ASP A 180 -2.72 -12.09 -24.21
C ASP A 180 -1.35 -12.61 -24.70
N ASN A 181 -1.23 -12.90 -26.00
CA ASN A 181 -0.01 -13.40 -26.63
C ASN A 181 0.64 -12.37 -27.58
N TRP A 182 0.09 -11.16 -27.68
CA TRP A 182 0.67 -10.12 -28.52
C TRP A 182 1.86 -9.46 -27.81
N PRO A 183 2.99 -9.21 -28.50
CA PRO A 183 4.20 -8.74 -27.84
C PRO A 183 4.06 -7.37 -27.16
N THR A 184 4.26 -7.32 -25.85
CA THR A 184 4.39 -6.09 -25.07
C THR A 184 5.84 -5.82 -24.65
N ASN A 185 6.13 -4.60 -24.21
CA ASN A 185 7.38 -4.31 -23.52
C ASN A 185 7.36 -4.88 -22.10
N ASP A 186 8.53 -4.95 -21.47
CA ASP A 186 8.58 -5.10 -20.01
C ASP A 186 7.87 -3.90 -19.37
N ARG A 187 7.15 -4.15 -18.28
CA ARG A 187 6.46 -3.12 -17.50
C ARG A 187 7.46 -2.04 -17.03
N ILE A 188 7.24 -0.77 -17.40
CA ILE A 188 8.16 0.34 -17.14
C ILE A 188 7.62 1.20 -15.99
N LEU A 189 8.44 1.46 -14.97
CA LEU A 189 8.12 2.45 -13.93
C LEU A 189 8.17 3.85 -14.55
N THR A 190 7.03 4.53 -14.60
CA THR A 190 6.89 5.89 -15.15
C THR A 190 6.91 6.95 -14.06
N TYR A 191 6.40 6.63 -12.87
CA TYR A 191 6.34 7.54 -11.74
C TYR A 191 6.39 6.82 -10.40
N GLN A 192 6.87 7.51 -9.36
CA GLN A 192 6.78 7.09 -7.97
C GLN A 192 6.48 8.30 -7.09
N GLY A 193 5.67 8.11 -6.06
CA GLY A 193 5.28 9.15 -5.14
C GLY A 193 4.90 8.62 -3.77
N GLN A 194 4.59 9.54 -2.87
CA GLN A 194 4.09 9.26 -1.54
C GLN A 194 3.06 10.33 -1.18
N LEU A 195 1.87 9.94 -0.71
CA LEU A 195 0.91 10.89 -0.13
C LEU A 195 1.40 11.37 1.24
N ASN A 196 0.94 12.54 1.69
CA ASN A 196 1.40 13.14 2.93
C ASN A 196 1.22 12.17 4.12
N GLU A 197 2.22 12.02 4.98
CA GLU A 197 2.14 11.10 6.13
C GLU A 197 1.18 11.54 7.24
N SER A 198 0.56 12.73 7.13
CA SER A 198 -0.44 13.22 8.08
C SER A 198 -1.70 12.37 7.96
N ARG A 199 -1.71 11.24 8.66
CA ARG A 199 -2.87 10.40 8.86
C ARG A 199 -3.67 11.01 9.98
N ASP A 200 -4.87 11.47 9.69
CA ASP A 200 -5.77 11.87 10.76
C ASP A 200 -6.07 10.62 11.61
N VAL A 201 -5.69 10.67 12.88
CA VAL A 201 -6.12 9.67 13.86
C VAL A 201 -7.66 9.63 13.81
N PRO A 202 -8.29 8.49 13.49
CA PRO A 202 -9.75 8.42 13.43
C PRO A 202 -10.40 8.94 14.71
N GLU A 203 -11.51 9.67 14.59
CA GLU A 203 -12.23 10.24 15.75
C GLU A 203 -12.58 9.15 16.79
N GLU A 204 -12.77 7.92 16.33
CA GLU A 204 -13.09 6.73 17.12
C GLU A 204 -11.94 6.28 18.02
N CYS A 205 -10.70 6.64 17.73
CA CYS A 205 -9.54 6.43 18.61
C CYS A 205 -9.56 7.38 19.82
N GLY A 206 -10.26 8.51 19.72
CA GLY A 206 -10.15 9.63 20.66
C GLY A 206 -9.01 10.60 20.29
N ALA A 207 -8.89 11.68 21.06
CA ALA A 207 -7.86 12.68 20.82
C ALA A 207 -6.49 12.17 21.31
N PHE A 208 -5.49 12.11 20.42
CA PHE A 208 -4.13 11.70 20.77
C PHE A 208 -3.55 12.53 21.91
N GLN A 209 -2.90 11.88 22.88
CA GLN A 209 -2.20 12.53 23.98
C GLN A 209 -0.69 12.30 23.91
N TYR A 210 -0.24 11.04 23.99
CA TYR A 210 1.17 10.67 23.95
C TYR A 210 1.35 9.15 23.74
N TYR A 211 2.58 8.72 23.46
CA TYR A 211 3.02 7.33 23.49
C TYR A 211 3.63 6.99 24.85
N SER A 212 3.22 5.88 25.46
CA SER A 212 3.82 5.27 26.66
C SER A 212 4.72 4.11 26.25
N ILE A 213 6.02 4.19 26.58
CA ILE A 213 7.00 3.15 26.30
C ILE A 213 7.13 2.27 27.54
N GLN A 214 6.95 0.96 27.37
CA GLN A 214 6.95 -0.01 28.46
C GLN A 214 8.00 -1.10 28.26
N ILE A 215 8.56 -1.60 29.36
CA ILE A 215 9.37 -2.83 29.41
C ILE A 215 8.68 -3.79 30.38
N ASP A 216 8.40 -5.01 29.92
CA ASP A 216 7.74 -6.05 30.72
C ASP A 216 6.46 -5.51 31.42
N GLY A 217 5.70 -4.68 30.70
CA GLY A 217 4.46 -4.03 31.18
C GLY A 217 4.66 -2.84 32.13
N GLN A 218 5.89 -2.42 32.42
CA GLN A 218 6.18 -1.23 33.22
C GLN A 218 6.55 -0.03 32.34
N GLU A 219 5.84 1.08 32.48
CA GLU A 219 6.20 2.35 31.81
C GLU A 219 7.60 2.82 32.23
N ILE A 220 8.43 3.11 31.23
CA ILE A 220 9.78 3.66 31.37
C ILE A 220 9.89 5.09 30.86
N GLY A 221 8.89 5.58 30.12
CA GLY A 221 8.87 6.94 29.61
C GLY A 221 7.68 7.21 28.68
N GLN A 222 7.52 8.48 28.35
CA GLN A 222 6.46 8.97 27.47
C GLN A 222 7.06 9.93 26.43
N THR A 223 6.42 10.04 25.28
CA THR A 223 6.79 10.99 24.22
C THR A 223 5.58 11.31 23.35
N GLU A 224 5.53 12.51 22.78
CA GLU A 224 4.52 12.89 21.78
C GLU A 224 4.97 12.54 20.35
N GLY A 225 6.27 12.32 20.12
CA GLY A 225 6.81 11.96 18.82
C GLY A 225 7.02 10.45 18.65
N THR A 226 7.28 10.02 17.43
CA THR A 226 7.43 8.61 17.03
C THR A 226 8.81 7.97 17.33
N THR A 227 9.60 8.59 18.21
CA THR A 227 10.94 8.12 18.56
C THR A 227 11.19 8.20 20.06
N PHE A 228 11.91 7.22 20.61
CA PHE A 228 12.32 7.20 22.01
C PHE A 228 13.68 6.54 22.20
N THR A 229 14.56 7.11 23.01
CA THR A 229 15.86 6.52 23.33
C THR A 229 15.91 6.04 24.77
N HIS A 230 16.03 4.73 24.97
CA HIS A 230 16.26 4.14 26.29
C HIS A 230 17.77 4.00 26.53
N THR A 231 18.29 4.70 27.54
CA THR A 231 19.73 4.75 27.85
C THR A 231 20.05 4.02 29.15
N SER A 232 21.34 3.97 29.52
CA SER A 232 21.84 3.36 30.76
C SER A 232 21.60 1.85 30.85
N LEU A 233 21.56 1.18 29.70
CA LEU A 233 21.34 -0.26 29.60
C LEU A 233 22.63 -1.05 29.84
N VAL A 234 22.46 -2.30 30.25
CA VAL A 234 23.58 -3.24 30.42
C VAL A 234 23.79 -4.00 29.11
N ASN A 235 24.99 -3.87 28.54
CA ASN A 235 25.34 -4.54 27.29
C ASN A 235 25.25 -6.07 27.43
N GLY A 236 24.70 -6.71 26.40
CA GLY A 236 24.51 -8.17 26.35
C GLY A 236 23.20 -8.65 26.98
N ASN A 237 22.38 -7.76 27.54
CA ASN A 237 21.02 -8.08 27.97
C ASN A 237 20.01 -7.84 26.85
N SER A 238 18.96 -8.66 26.83
CA SER A 238 17.79 -8.46 25.97
C SER A 238 16.71 -7.70 26.74
N TYR A 239 15.98 -6.85 26.03
CA TYR A 239 14.86 -6.06 26.55
C TYR A 239 13.68 -6.22 25.60
N CYS A 240 12.47 -6.33 26.15
CA CYS A 240 11.24 -6.40 25.37
C CYS A 240 10.45 -5.11 25.56
N TYR A 241 10.19 -4.42 24.45
CA TYR A 241 9.53 -3.13 24.44
C TYR A 241 8.11 -3.26 23.91
N THR A 242 7.21 -2.50 24.54
CA THR A 242 5.86 -2.26 24.05
C THR A 242 5.67 -0.75 23.95
N VAL A 243 5.07 -0.28 22.86
CA VAL A 243 4.62 1.11 22.73
C VAL A 243 3.10 1.10 22.80
N VAL A 244 2.57 1.89 23.74
CA VAL A 244 1.15 2.07 23.97
C VAL A 244 0.77 3.47 23.55
N VAL A 245 -0.34 3.62 22.84
CA VAL A 245 -0.85 4.96 22.48
C VAL A 245 -1.93 5.34 23.47
N GLU A 246 -1.81 6.54 24.04
CA GLU A 246 -2.76 7.08 25.00
C GLU A 246 -3.60 8.18 24.34
N TYR A 247 -4.92 8.07 24.51
CA TYR A 247 -5.92 8.99 23.96
C TYR A 247 -6.74 9.64 25.10
N GLU A 248 -7.31 10.83 24.91
CA GLU A 248 -8.26 11.39 25.88
C GLU A 248 -9.53 10.54 25.94
N GLY A 249 -9.93 10.13 27.15
CA GLY A 249 -11.22 9.47 27.39
C GLY A 249 -11.17 7.95 27.54
N THR A 250 -9.99 7.34 27.48
CA THR A 250 -9.75 5.92 27.81
C THR A 250 -9.32 5.70 29.26
#